data_AF-A0A359H497-F1
#
_entry.id   AF-A0A359H497-F1
#
_cell.length_a   1.000
_cell.length_b   1.000
_cell.length_c   1.000
_cell.angle_alpha   90.00
_cell.angle_beta   90.00
_cell.angle_gamma   90.00
#
_symmetry.space_group_name_H-M   'P 1'
#
loop_
_entity.id
_entity.type
_entity.pdbx_description
1 polymer ?
#
loop_
_entity_poly.entity_id
_entity_poly.type
_entity_poly.pdbx_seq_one_letter_code
_entity_poly.pdbx_strand_id
1 'polypeptide(L)'
;MLIVSIFIYLIFSLFHYPRFFEKASFSRILLIFFLSVFSINVLVSEFLSLFHLLNHPWIYLGTQTVICFIISLLVQRFSPLTKQNYKSVFDFANFHITLFEIFLFTIISATFIGFFAVGITTPINNIDSLATHLPRIYYWLQHGSLDYWSTINQFQLVYPINAHIQGLWLFLFGSSENLFFLVQWFSLIIISASTYEISRALGFSKTQAMMSTLIGLSLPIVLLQTFSF
;
A
#
# COMPACT_ATOMS: atom_id res chain seq x y z
N MET A 1 -8.13 -14.79 -3.77
CA MET A 1 -8.19 -13.68 -4.75
C MET A 1 -7.25 -12.53 -4.38
N LEU A 2 -7.13 -12.20 -3.08
CA LEU A 2 -6.24 -11.13 -2.62
C LEU A 2 -4.80 -11.24 -3.11
N ILE A 3 -4.20 -12.44 -3.00
CA ILE A 3 -2.82 -12.71 -3.46
C ILE A 3 -2.67 -12.44 -4.97
N VAL A 4 -3.66 -12.84 -5.78
CA VAL A 4 -3.66 -12.61 -7.23
C VAL A 4 -3.73 -11.11 -7.52
N SER A 5 -4.60 -10.38 -6.82
CA SER A 5 -4.68 -8.91 -6.92
C SER A 5 -3.35 -8.24 -6.57
N ILE A 6 -2.72 -8.64 -5.47
CA ILE A 6 -1.40 -8.11 -5.05
C ILE A 6 -0.34 -8.39 -6.12
N PHE A 7 -0.35 -9.60 -6.69
CA PHE A 7 0.61 -9.99 -7.71
C PHE A 7 0.44 -9.18 -9.01
N ILE A 8 -0.81 -8.88 -9.42
CA ILE A 8 -1.09 -7.97 -10.55
C ILE A 8 -0.50 -6.59 -10.27
N TYR A 9 -0.71 -6.03 -9.08
CA TYR A 9 -0.14 -4.74 -8.71
C TYR A 9 1.38 -4.76 -8.66
N LEU A 10 1.99 -5.86 -8.23
CA LEU A 10 3.44 -6.02 -8.22
C LEU A 10 4.02 -6.04 -9.63
N ILE A 11 3.40 -6.78 -10.56
CA ILE A 11 3.83 -6.78 -11.97
C ILE A 11 3.66 -5.38 -12.57
N PHE A 12 2.51 -4.75 -12.32
CA PHE A 12 2.22 -3.40 -12.80
C PHE A 12 3.26 -2.39 -12.29
N SER A 13 3.55 -2.39 -10.99
CA SER A 13 4.52 -1.46 -10.40
C SER A 13 5.94 -1.70 -10.92
N LEU A 14 6.39 -2.95 -11.02
CA LEU A 14 7.70 -3.30 -11.57
C LEU A 14 7.81 -2.95 -13.07
N PHE A 15 6.72 -3.10 -13.82
CA PHE A 15 6.68 -2.70 -15.23
C PHE A 15 6.83 -1.19 -15.40
N HIS A 16 6.25 -0.39 -14.51
CA HIS A 16 6.32 1.07 -14.56
C HIS A 16 7.56 1.66 -13.88
N TYR A 17 8.22 0.91 -13.00
CA TYR A 17 9.35 1.38 -12.21
C TYR A 17 10.48 2.05 -13.03
N PRO A 18 10.97 1.46 -14.15
CA PRO A 18 12.07 2.05 -14.92
C PRO A 18 11.75 3.39 -15.59
N ARG A 19 10.48 3.84 -15.58
CA ARG A 19 10.07 5.15 -16.10
C ARG A 19 10.31 6.29 -15.13
N PHE A 20 10.43 5.98 -13.85
CA PHE A 20 10.61 6.97 -12.79
C PHE A 20 12.03 7.00 -12.25
N PHE A 21 12.71 5.85 -12.23
CA PHE A 21 14.03 5.73 -11.62
C PHE A 21 15.00 4.96 -12.52
N GLU A 22 16.24 5.47 -12.60
CA GLU A 22 17.31 4.87 -13.38
C GLU A 22 17.93 3.62 -12.72
N LYS A 23 17.75 3.45 -11.41
CA LYS A 23 18.30 2.33 -10.64
C LYS A 23 17.30 1.84 -9.62
N ALA A 24 17.13 0.54 -9.55
CA ALA A 24 16.29 -0.14 -8.58
C ALA A 24 16.80 0.05 -7.16
N SER A 25 15.95 0.57 -6.28
CA SER A 25 16.10 0.46 -4.83
C SER A 25 14.84 -0.13 -4.23
N PHE A 26 15.00 -0.93 -3.18
CA PHE A 26 13.89 -1.61 -2.51
C PHE A 26 12.82 -0.61 -2.01
N SER A 27 13.26 0.46 -1.35
CA SER A 27 12.43 1.58 -0.88
C SER A 27 11.62 2.23 -2.00
N ARG A 28 12.23 2.51 -3.15
CA ARG A 28 11.52 3.11 -4.30
C ARG A 28 10.53 2.15 -4.95
N ILE A 29 10.86 0.86 -5.02
CA ILE A 29 9.95 -0.17 -5.52
C ILE A 29 8.71 -0.24 -4.63
N LEU A 30 8.90 -0.25 -3.30
CA LEU A 30 7.81 -0.21 -2.34
C LEU A 30 6.92 1.03 -2.53
N LEU A 31 7.52 2.21 -2.71
CA LEU A 31 6.79 3.46 -2.96
C LEU A 31 5.90 3.38 -4.21
N ILE A 32 6.46 2.95 -5.34
CA ILE A 32 5.69 2.83 -6.59
C ILE A 32 4.60 1.77 -6.45
N PHE A 33 4.89 0.65 -5.80
CA PHE A 33 3.90 -0.37 -5.53
C PHE A 33 2.75 0.17 -4.68
N PHE A 34 3.03 0.84 -3.56
CA PHE A 34 2.01 1.43 -2.70
C PHE A 34 1.12 2.43 -3.43
N LEU A 35 1.74 3.37 -4.15
CA LEU A 35 1.01 4.37 -4.93
C LEU A 35 0.16 3.73 -6.03
N SER A 36 0.65 2.67 -6.67
CA SER A 36 -0.09 1.92 -7.67
C SER A 36 -1.31 1.22 -7.05
N VAL A 37 -1.13 0.52 -5.93
CA VAL A 37 -2.24 -0.16 -5.22
C VAL A 37 -3.32 0.86 -4.83
N PHE A 38 -2.93 1.94 -4.15
CA PHE A 38 -3.89 2.95 -3.69
C PHE A 38 -4.64 3.59 -4.86
N SER A 39 -3.92 4.08 -5.87
CA SER A 39 -4.51 4.83 -6.97
C SER A 39 -5.42 3.95 -7.84
N ILE A 40 -4.99 2.72 -8.14
CA ILE A 40 -5.80 1.82 -8.97
C ILE A 40 -6.99 1.28 -8.18
N ASN A 41 -6.87 0.99 -6.88
CA ASN A 41 -8.03 0.60 -6.07
C ASN A 41 -9.08 1.72 -6.03
N VAL A 42 -8.67 2.98 -5.87
CA VAL A 42 -9.58 4.13 -5.95
C VAL A 42 -10.26 4.17 -7.32
N LEU A 43 -9.50 4.09 -8.41
CA LEU A 43 -10.06 4.13 -9.76
C LEU A 43 -11.03 2.98 -10.05
N VAL A 44 -10.69 1.75 -9.65
CA VAL A 44 -11.55 0.56 -9.80
C VAL A 44 -12.83 0.73 -8.98
N SER A 45 -12.72 1.21 -7.75
CA SER A 45 -13.85 1.32 -6.84
C SER A 45 -14.84 2.39 -7.30
N GLU A 46 -14.35 3.56 -7.71
CA GLU A 46 -15.16 4.62 -8.33
C GLU A 46 -15.85 4.12 -9.60
N PHE A 47 -15.13 3.43 -10.49
CA PHE A 47 -15.72 2.89 -11.71
C PHE A 47 -16.83 1.87 -11.42
N LEU A 48 -16.61 0.93 -10.50
CA LEU A 48 -17.60 -0.10 -10.16
C LEU A 48 -18.78 0.45 -9.35
N SER A 49 -18.55 1.50 -8.58
CA SER A 49 -19.59 2.22 -7.85
C SER A 49 -20.68 2.72 -8.80
N LEU A 50 -20.30 3.26 -9.97
CA LEU A 50 -21.25 3.75 -10.98
C LEU A 50 -22.26 2.68 -11.43
N PHE A 51 -21.89 1.41 -11.34
CA PHE A 51 -22.71 0.27 -11.75
C PHE A 51 -23.29 -0.52 -10.58
N HIS A 52 -23.04 -0.11 -9.34
CA HIS A 52 -23.43 -0.84 -8.13
C HIS A 52 -22.82 -2.26 -8.06
N LEU A 53 -21.61 -2.44 -8.60
CA LEU A 53 -20.93 -3.74 -8.71
C LEU A 53 -19.73 -3.89 -7.76
N LEU A 54 -19.54 -2.96 -6.83
CA LEU A 54 -18.36 -2.91 -5.96
C LEU A 54 -18.22 -4.13 -5.04
N ASN A 55 -19.32 -4.80 -4.73
CA ASN A 55 -19.40 -5.97 -3.85
C ASN A 55 -19.08 -7.30 -4.56
N HIS A 56 -18.81 -7.29 -5.87
CA HIS A 56 -18.50 -8.49 -6.64
C HIS A 56 -16.99 -8.68 -6.82
N PRO A 57 -16.35 -9.63 -6.10
CA PRO A 57 -14.89 -9.75 -6.11
C PRO A 57 -14.33 -10.11 -7.48
N TRP A 58 -15.01 -10.95 -8.26
CA TRP A 58 -14.54 -11.33 -9.61
C TRP A 58 -14.58 -10.17 -10.59
N ILE A 59 -15.62 -9.34 -10.51
CA ILE A 59 -15.77 -8.13 -11.32
C ILE A 59 -14.72 -7.10 -10.90
N TYR A 60 -14.46 -6.95 -9.60
CA TYR A 60 -13.38 -6.12 -9.09
C TYR A 60 -12.02 -6.53 -9.65
N LEU A 61 -11.66 -7.81 -9.51
CA LEU A 61 -10.38 -8.33 -9.98
C LEU A 61 -10.24 -8.22 -11.51
N GLY A 62 -11.32 -8.50 -12.26
CA GLY A 62 -11.35 -8.35 -13.71
C GLY A 62 -11.13 -6.90 -14.13
N THR A 63 -11.84 -5.97 -13.51
CA THR A 63 -11.73 -4.53 -13.78
C THR A 63 -10.34 -4.01 -13.45
N GLN A 64 -9.80 -4.37 -12.29
CA GLN A 64 -8.41 -4.07 -11.90
C GLN A 64 -7.42 -4.55 -12.97
N THR A 65 -7.55 -5.81 -13.41
CA THR A 65 -6.66 -6.40 -14.42
C THR A 65 -6.74 -5.64 -15.74
N VAL A 66 -7.94 -5.34 -16.21
CA VAL A 66 -8.18 -4.59 -17.46
C VAL A 66 -7.60 -3.19 -17.37
N ILE A 67 -7.84 -2.46 -16.27
CA ILE A 67 -7.30 -1.11 -16.06
C ILE A 67 -5.77 -1.14 -16.03
N CYS A 68 -5.15 -2.03 -15.25
CA CYS A 68 -3.70 -2.18 -15.20
C CYS A 68 -3.12 -2.50 -16.59
N PHE A 69 -3.77 -3.36 -17.36
CA PHE A 69 -3.34 -3.73 -18.71
C PHE A 69 -3.44 -2.55 -19.68
N ILE A 70 -4.59 -1.87 -19.74
CA ILE A 70 -4.81 -0.71 -20.62
C ILE A 70 -3.81 0.40 -20.31
N ILE A 71 -3.62 0.76 -19.03
CA ILE A 71 -2.65 1.79 -18.63
C ILE A 71 -1.24 1.37 -19.08
N SER A 72 -0.86 0.11 -18.87
CA SER A 72 0.46 -0.38 -19.28
C SER A 72 0.67 -0.32 -20.80
N LEU A 73 -0.36 -0.64 -21.59
CA LEU A 73 -0.32 -0.51 -23.05
C LEU A 73 -0.20 0.95 -23.50
N LEU A 74 -1.00 1.85 -22.93
CA LEU A 74 -0.97 3.27 -23.25
C LEU A 74 0.39 3.87 -22.92
N VAL A 75 0.91 3.60 -21.72
CA VAL A 75 2.21 4.07 -21.29
C VAL A 75 3.34 3.49 -22.15
N GLN A 76 3.28 2.22 -22.54
CA GLN A 76 4.27 1.64 -23.46
C GLN A 76 4.20 2.26 -24.86
N ARG A 77 3.01 2.69 -25.31
CA ARG A 77 2.82 3.36 -26.60
C ARG A 77 3.41 4.77 -26.61
N PHE A 78 3.20 5.55 -25.55
CA PHE A 78 3.65 6.95 -25.47
C PHE A 78 5.07 7.11 -24.90
N SER A 79 5.49 6.19 -24.03
CA SER A 79 6.81 6.18 -23.40
C SER A 79 7.44 4.77 -23.51
N PRO A 80 7.81 4.35 -24.73
CA PRO A 80 8.33 3.02 -24.98
C PRO A 80 9.68 2.80 -24.30
N LEU A 81 9.79 1.71 -23.56
CA LEU A 81 11.05 1.24 -23.00
C LEU A 81 11.52 -0.02 -23.74
N THR A 82 12.83 -0.12 -23.96
CA THR A 82 13.47 -1.31 -24.50
C THR A 82 13.77 -2.32 -23.39
N LYS A 83 13.95 -3.60 -23.75
CA LYS A 83 14.39 -4.63 -22.79
C LYS A 83 15.71 -4.28 -22.10
N GLN A 84 16.59 -3.54 -22.78
CA GLN A 84 17.86 -3.09 -22.23
C GLN A 84 17.66 -2.09 -21.10
N ASN A 85 16.70 -1.17 -21.21
CA ASN A 85 16.35 -0.22 -20.15
C ASN A 85 15.88 -0.96 -18.89
N TYR A 86 15.04 -1.99 -19.04
CA TYR A 86 14.63 -2.81 -17.89
C TYR A 86 15.84 -3.48 -17.23
N LYS A 87 16.73 -4.08 -18.03
CA LYS A 87 17.91 -4.77 -17.51
C LYS A 87 18.87 -3.82 -16.78
N SER A 88 19.07 -2.60 -17.28
CA SER A 88 19.97 -1.62 -16.64
C SER A 88 19.41 -1.09 -15.33
N VAL A 89 18.09 -0.91 -15.22
CA VAL A 89 17.47 -0.43 -13.98
C VAL A 89 17.52 -1.49 -12.88
N PHE A 90 17.25 -2.74 -13.22
CA PHE A 90 17.28 -3.87 -12.28
C PHE A 90 18.65 -4.57 -12.23
N ASP A 91 19.72 -3.77 -12.26
CA ASP A 91 21.08 -4.25 -12.04
C ASP A 91 21.51 -4.04 -10.58
N PHE A 92 21.78 -5.15 -9.90
CA PHE A 92 22.18 -5.18 -8.49
C PHE A 92 23.68 -5.51 -8.30
N ALA A 93 24.48 -5.45 -9.37
CA ALA A 93 25.87 -5.93 -9.38
C ALA A 93 26.83 -5.26 -8.38
N ASN A 94 26.48 -4.13 -7.77
CA ASN A 94 27.36 -3.36 -6.87
C ASN A 94 26.82 -3.17 -5.45
N PHE A 95 26.02 -4.11 -4.95
CA PHE A 95 25.45 -4.02 -3.61
C PHE A 95 26.47 -4.35 -2.51
N HIS A 96 26.99 -3.31 -1.87
CA HIS A 96 27.82 -3.44 -0.67
C HIS A 96 27.00 -3.07 0.56
N ILE A 97 27.02 -3.97 1.55
CA ILE A 97 26.39 -3.81 2.85
C ILE A 97 27.42 -4.09 3.95
N THR A 98 27.41 -3.27 4.99
CA THR A 98 28.23 -3.44 6.19
C THR A 98 27.51 -4.28 7.24
N LEU A 99 28.24 -4.93 8.15
CA LEU A 99 27.63 -5.70 9.24
C LEU A 99 26.68 -4.86 10.11
N PHE A 100 27.02 -3.59 10.32
CA PHE A 100 26.17 -2.67 11.08
C PHE A 100 24.87 -2.32 10.33
N GLU A 101 24.90 -2.19 9.01
CA GLU A 101 23.68 -2.03 8.20
C GLU A 101 22.82 -3.30 8.23
N ILE A 102 23.42 -4.50 8.23
CA ILE A 102 22.67 -5.76 8.43
C ILE A 102 21.96 -5.75 9.78
N PHE A 103 22.67 -5.35 10.84
CA PHE A 103 22.11 -5.27 12.18
C PHE A 103 20.92 -4.30 12.25
N LEU A 104 21.07 -3.07 11.71
CA LEU A 104 19.98 -2.09 11.64
C LEU A 104 18.79 -2.61 10.83
N PHE A 105 19.05 -3.19 9.66
CA PHE A 105 18.02 -3.79 8.83
C PHE A 105 17.27 -4.91 9.56
N THR A 106 17.99 -5.73 10.32
CA THR A 106 17.42 -6.84 11.10
C THR A 106 16.50 -6.32 12.19
N ILE A 107 16.90 -5.29 12.93
CA ILE A 107 16.05 -4.67 13.96
C ILE A 107 14.79 -4.09 13.34
N ILE A 108 14.94 -3.29 12.27
CA ILE A 108 13.80 -2.68 11.57
C ILE A 108 12.83 -3.76 11.08
N SER A 109 13.37 -4.83 10.47
CA SER A 109 12.57 -5.96 9.98
C SER A 109 11.87 -6.71 11.11
N ALA A 110 12.57 -6.95 12.22
CA ALA A 110 12.00 -7.60 13.40
C ALA A 110 10.85 -6.77 14.01
N THR A 111 10.97 -5.44 14.04
CA THR A 111 9.88 -4.54 14.46
C THR A 111 8.65 -4.71 13.57
N PHE A 112 8.81 -4.67 12.25
CA PHE A 112 7.69 -4.88 11.32
C PHE A 112 7.04 -6.26 11.47
N ILE A 113 7.84 -7.31 11.61
CA ILE A 113 7.36 -8.68 11.83
C ILE A 113 6.59 -8.77 13.15
N GLY A 114 7.09 -8.14 14.22
CA GLY A 114 6.40 -8.07 15.51
C GLY A 114 5.03 -7.39 15.39
N PHE A 115 4.96 -6.25 14.70
CA PHE A 115 3.68 -5.57 14.47
C PHE A 115 2.73 -6.38 13.60
N PHE A 116 3.26 -7.05 12.58
CA PHE A 116 2.47 -7.93 11.72
C PHE A 116 1.86 -9.09 12.51
N ALA A 117 2.65 -9.74 13.37
CA ALA A 117 2.19 -10.87 14.20
C ALA A 117 1.04 -10.46 15.14
N VAL A 118 1.12 -9.26 15.73
CA VAL A 118 0.04 -8.71 16.55
C VAL A 118 -1.18 -8.38 15.70
N GLY A 119 -0.99 -7.66 14.58
CA GLY A 119 -2.08 -7.18 13.74
C GLY A 119 -2.89 -8.29 13.07
N ILE A 120 -2.22 -9.35 12.59
CA ILE A 120 -2.92 -10.46 11.91
C ILE A 120 -3.74 -11.32 12.88
N THR A 121 -3.41 -11.28 14.18
CA THR A 121 -4.09 -12.04 15.22
C THR A 121 -5.13 -11.22 16.00
N THR A 122 -5.14 -9.89 15.82
CA THR A 122 -5.98 -8.97 16.60
C THR A 122 -6.87 -8.15 15.67
N PRO A 123 -8.21 -8.31 15.73
CA PRO A 123 -9.10 -7.45 14.97
C PRO A 123 -9.01 -6.01 15.47
N ILE A 124 -9.41 -5.06 14.63
CA ILE A 124 -9.45 -3.66 15.02
C ILE A 124 -10.42 -3.48 16.19
N ASN A 125 -9.95 -2.86 17.27
CA ASN A 125 -10.68 -2.73 18.52
C ASN A 125 -10.72 -1.29 19.07
N ASN A 126 -10.23 -0.32 18.30
CA ASN A 126 -10.31 1.09 18.71
C ASN A 126 -11.67 1.70 18.34
N ILE A 127 -12.13 2.64 19.17
CA ILE A 127 -13.48 3.21 19.06
C ILE A 127 -13.68 4.01 17.77
N ASP A 128 -12.64 4.66 17.25
CA ASP A 128 -12.74 5.52 16.06
C ASP A 128 -12.99 4.68 14.81
N SER A 129 -12.21 3.60 14.63
CA SER A 129 -12.43 2.65 13.55
C SER A 129 -13.78 1.95 13.64
N LEU A 130 -14.21 1.55 14.84
CA LEU A 130 -15.48 0.84 15.04
C LEU A 130 -16.70 1.73 14.83
N ALA A 131 -16.66 2.99 15.28
CA ALA A 131 -17.79 3.92 15.19
C ALA A 131 -17.87 4.61 13.82
N THR A 132 -16.73 4.79 13.16
CA THR A 132 -16.61 5.66 11.99
C THR A 132 -16.21 4.91 10.72
N HIS A 133 -15.07 4.22 10.75
CA HIS A 133 -14.42 3.74 9.52
C HIS A 133 -15.01 2.42 9.00
N LEU A 134 -15.18 1.42 9.86
CA LEU A 134 -15.71 0.11 9.46
C LEU A 134 -17.18 0.15 9.01
N PRO A 135 -18.10 0.89 9.67
CA PRO A 135 -19.49 0.98 9.22
C PRO A 135 -19.61 1.49 7.78
N ARG A 136 -18.76 2.45 7.39
CA ARG A 136 -18.69 2.96 6.02
C ARG A 136 -18.30 1.87 5.02
N ILE A 137 -17.25 1.11 5.30
CA ILE A 137 -16.79 0.02 4.43
C ILE A 137 -17.88 -1.03 4.25
N TYR A 138 -18.52 -1.44 5.35
CA TYR A 138 -19.60 -2.42 5.30
C TYR A 138 -20.84 -1.91 4.57
N TYR A 139 -21.18 -0.64 4.76
CA TYR A 139 -22.28 -0.03 4.01
C TYR A 139 -22.04 -0.10 2.50
N TRP A 140 -20.85 0.27 2.03
CA TRP A 140 -20.50 0.20 0.61
C TRP A 140 -20.49 -1.22 0.06
N LEU A 141 -19.99 -2.19 0.83
CA LEU A 141 -20.04 -3.61 0.44
C LEU A 141 -21.46 -4.15 0.39
N GLN A 142 -22.35 -3.70 1.28
CA GLN A 142 -23.75 -4.12 1.28
C GLN A 142 -24.51 -3.57 0.07
N HIS A 143 -24.24 -2.33 -0.32
CA HIS A 143 -24.97 -1.64 -1.39
C HIS A 143 -24.29 -1.74 -2.77
N GLY A 144 -23.05 -2.22 -2.81
CA GLY A 144 -22.26 -2.31 -4.05
C GLY A 144 -21.84 -0.94 -4.61
N SER A 145 -21.94 0.14 -3.84
CA SER A 145 -21.67 1.52 -4.28
C SER A 145 -20.99 2.33 -3.17
N LEU A 146 -20.21 3.33 -3.54
CA LEU A 146 -19.59 4.35 -2.67
C LEU A 146 -20.56 5.49 -2.31
N ASP A 147 -21.83 5.39 -2.72
CA ASP A 147 -22.85 6.41 -2.49
C ASP A 147 -23.03 6.78 -1.00
N TYR A 148 -23.45 8.02 -0.79
CA TYR A 148 -23.79 8.54 0.52
C TYR A 148 -25.05 7.88 1.07
N TRP A 149 -25.16 7.87 2.40
CA TRP A 149 -26.35 7.40 3.10
C TRP A 149 -26.72 8.29 4.28
N SER A 150 -27.96 8.12 4.74
CA SER A 150 -28.44 8.82 5.93
C SER A 150 -27.90 8.15 7.19
N THR A 151 -27.08 8.87 7.95
CA THR A 151 -26.52 8.42 9.23
C THR A 151 -26.52 9.56 10.24
N ILE A 152 -26.70 9.20 11.51
CA ILE A 152 -26.58 10.14 12.64
C ILE A 152 -25.11 10.49 12.92
N ASN A 153 -24.17 9.62 12.53
CA ASN A 153 -22.74 9.85 12.73
C ASN A 153 -22.13 10.47 11.47
N GLN A 154 -22.04 11.80 11.44
CA GLN A 154 -21.51 12.55 10.28
C GLN A 154 -20.06 12.21 9.96
N PHE A 155 -19.26 11.74 10.93
CA PHE A 155 -17.88 11.31 10.69
C PHE A 155 -17.81 10.15 9.68
N GLN A 156 -18.87 9.36 9.59
CA GLN A 156 -19.00 8.32 8.57
C GLN A 156 -19.16 8.86 7.15
N LEU A 157 -19.34 10.17 6.93
CA LEU A 157 -19.47 10.76 5.60
C LEU A 157 -18.35 11.75 5.25
N VAL A 158 -17.79 12.45 6.22
CA VAL A 158 -16.87 13.59 5.96
C VAL A 158 -15.41 13.20 5.74
N TYR A 159 -14.94 12.11 6.35
CA TYR A 159 -13.53 11.73 6.19
C TYR A 159 -13.17 11.33 4.75
N PRO A 160 -11.92 11.55 4.31
CA PRO A 160 -11.45 11.08 3.01
C PRO A 160 -11.63 9.57 2.83
N ILE A 161 -12.02 9.15 1.62
CA ILE A 161 -12.43 7.77 1.35
C ILE A 161 -11.27 6.83 0.99
N ASN A 162 -10.10 7.35 0.61
CA ASN A 162 -9.03 6.55 -0.01
C ASN A 162 -8.54 5.37 0.86
N ALA A 163 -8.39 5.58 2.18
CA ALA A 163 -8.00 4.53 3.11
C ALA A 163 -9.12 3.48 3.29
N HIS A 164 -10.38 3.93 3.35
CA HIS A 164 -11.55 3.07 3.44
C HIS A 164 -11.67 2.17 2.20
N ILE A 165 -11.37 2.68 1.01
CA ILE A 165 -11.34 1.89 -0.22
C ILE A 165 -10.28 0.76 -0.14
N GLN A 166 -9.12 1.02 0.47
CA GLN A 166 -8.14 -0.05 0.68
C GLN A 166 -8.65 -1.11 1.66
N GLY A 167 -9.34 -0.68 2.72
CA GLY A 167 -10.02 -1.58 3.65
C GLY A 167 -11.09 -2.43 2.96
N LEU A 168 -11.92 -1.81 2.11
CA LEU A 168 -12.93 -2.48 1.30
C LEU A 168 -12.27 -3.55 0.42
N TRP A 169 -11.20 -3.22 -0.29
CA TRP A 169 -10.46 -4.16 -1.13
C TRP A 169 -9.92 -5.37 -0.35
N LEU A 170 -9.36 -5.14 0.84
CA LEU A 170 -8.88 -6.21 1.72
C LEU A 170 -10.00 -7.11 2.19
N PHE A 171 -11.11 -6.53 2.67
CA PHE A 171 -12.24 -7.31 3.17
C PHE A 171 -12.97 -8.04 2.03
N LEU A 172 -13.16 -7.41 0.88
CA LEU A 172 -13.81 -8.00 -0.30
C LEU A 172 -13.10 -9.28 -0.75
N PHE A 173 -11.76 -9.30 -0.71
CA PHE A 173 -10.97 -10.43 -1.19
C PHE A 173 -10.51 -11.43 -0.13
N GLY A 174 -10.51 -11.01 1.14
CA GLY A 174 -10.02 -11.83 2.25
C GLY A 174 -11.09 -12.23 3.27
N SER A 175 -12.26 -11.59 3.24
CA SER A 175 -13.41 -11.86 4.12
C SER A 175 -13.06 -11.91 5.61
N SER A 176 -12.11 -11.07 6.04
CA SER A 176 -11.59 -11.07 7.41
C SER A 176 -11.25 -9.67 7.87
N GLU A 177 -11.75 -9.30 9.06
CA GLU A 177 -11.49 -8.02 9.69
C GLU A 177 -10.03 -7.88 10.15
N ASN A 178 -9.38 -9.01 10.43
CA ASN A 178 -7.95 -9.06 10.78
C ASN A 178 -7.05 -8.63 9.62
N LEU A 179 -7.58 -8.34 8.43
CA LEU A 179 -6.79 -7.82 7.33
C LEU A 179 -6.72 -6.30 7.33
N PHE A 180 -7.64 -5.59 7.97
CA PHE A 180 -7.72 -4.13 7.87
C PHE A 180 -6.44 -3.44 8.36
N PHE A 181 -5.77 -3.96 9.40
CA PHE A 181 -4.49 -3.40 9.89
C PHE A 181 -3.40 -3.34 8.81
N LEU A 182 -3.51 -4.14 7.74
CA LEU A 182 -2.53 -4.16 6.65
C LEU A 182 -2.43 -2.80 5.96
N VAL A 183 -3.50 -1.99 5.96
CA VAL A 183 -3.45 -0.63 5.40
C VAL A 183 -2.46 0.23 6.18
N GLN A 184 -2.58 0.28 7.51
CA GLN A 184 -1.71 1.07 8.39
C GLN A 184 -0.31 0.46 8.48
N TRP A 185 -0.21 -0.85 8.63
CA TRP A 185 1.08 -1.55 8.70
C TRP A 185 1.90 -1.36 7.42
N PHE A 186 1.27 -1.48 6.25
CA PHE A 186 1.97 -1.24 4.98
C PHE A 186 2.28 0.26 4.79
N SER A 187 1.38 1.16 5.20
CA SER A 187 1.66 2.61 5.21
C SER A 187 2.88 2.94 6.08
N LEU A 188 3.07 2.26 7.22
CA LEU A 188 4.25 2.44 8.06
C LEU A 188 5.54 2.02 7.35
N ILE A 189 5.53 0.88 6.65
CA ILE A 189 6.67 0.44 5.82
C ILE A 189 7.03 1.52 4.80
N ILE A 190 6.03 2.15 4.18
CA ILE A 190 6.22 3.22 3.21
C ILE A 190 6.74 4.50 3.84
N ILE A 191 6.26 4.87 5.03
CA ILE A 191 6.80 6.01 5.78
C ILE A 191 8.27 5.73 6.12
N SER A 192 8.62 4.55 6.60
CA SER A 192 10.00 4.17 6.90
C SER A 192 10.91 4.17 5.66
N ALA A 193 10.42 3.69 4.52
CA ALA A 193 11.12 3.75 3.24
C ALA A 193 11.30 5.20 2.76
N SER A 194 10.29 6.05 2.96
CA SER A 194 10.34 7.47 2.62
C SER A 194 11.35 8.21 3.49
N THR A 195 11.34 7.98 4.81
CA THR A 195 12.33 8.55 5.74
C THR A 195 13.74 8.18 5.35
N TYR A 196 13.97 6.92 4.93
CA TYR A 196 15.26 6.48 4.41
C TYR A 196 15.65 7.25 3.14
N GLU A 197 14.78 7.30 2.13
CA GLU A 197 15.07 7.99 0.85
C GLU A 197 15.26 9.50 1.04
N ILE A 198 14.46 10.16 1.88
CA ILE A 198 14.62 11.58 2.22
C ILE A 198 15.98 11.80 2.89
N SER A 199 16.35 10.97 3.85
CA SER A 199 17.67 11.07 4.50
C SER A 199 18.81 10.90 3.49
N ARG A 200 18.68 9.94 2.56
CA ARG A 200 19.65 9.75 1.47
C ARG A 200 19.71 10.95 0.52
N ALA A 201 18.57 11.57 0.21
CA ALA A 201 18.49 12.77 -0.63
C ALA A 201 19.12 14.00 0.04
N LEU A 202 19.08 14.08 1.37
CA LEU A 202 19.75 15.11 2.17
C LEU A 202 21.27 14.90 2.30
N GLY A 203 21.83 13.84 1.70
CA GLY A 203 23.27 13.57 1.68
C GLY A 203 23.80 12.71 2.84
N PHE A 204 22.93 12.23 3.75
CA PHE A 204 23.34 11.34 4.83
C PHE A 204 23.77 9.96 4.30
N SER A 205 24.70 9.30 5.00
CA SER A 205 25.15 7.94 4.69
C SER A 205 24.01 6.91 4.80
N LYS A 206 24.19 5.70 4.22
CA LYS A 206 23.20 4.61 4.31
C LYS A 206 22.88 4.25 5.75
N THR A 207 23.92 4.14 6.58
CA THR A 207 23.83 3.91 8.01
C THR A 207 23.04 5.00 8.72
N GLN A 208 23.35 6.28 8.44
CA GLN A 208 22.64 7.41 9.05
C GLN A 208 21.15 7.40 8.64
N ALA A 209 20.84 7.12 7.38
CA ALA A 209 19.46 7.01 6.91
C ALA A 209 18.70 5.86 7.59
N MET A 210 19.32 4.68 7.75
CA MET A 210 18.72 3.56 8.50
C MET A 210 18.49 3.92 9.97
N MET A 211 19.44 4.63 10.59
CA MET A 211 19.31 5.10 11.96
C MET A 211 18.14 6.10 12.11
N SER A 212 17.98 7.04 11.18
CA SER A 212 16.85 7.96 11.14
C SER A 212 15.51 7.22 11.05
N THR A 213 15.43 6.19 10.21
CA THR A 213 14.24 5.31 10.13
C THR A 213 13.97 4.59 11.45
N LEU A 214 15.01 4.05 12.09
CA LEU A 214 14.87 3.35 13.38
C LEU A 214 14.40 4.28 14.50
N ILE A 215 14.93 5.51 14.57
CA ILE A 215 14.49 6.54 15.52
C ILE A 215 13.02 6.90 15.28
N GLY A 216 12.58 7.00 14.01
CA GLY A 216 11.17 7.22 13.71
C GLY A 216 10.28 6.08 14.22
N LEU A 217 10.70 4.83 14.00
CA LEU A 217 9.97 3.64 14.45
C LEU A 217 9.90 3.48 15.97
N SER A 218 10.84 4.06 16.73
CA SER A 218 10.85 3.96 18.19
C SER A 218 9.90 4.95 18.88
N LEU A 219 9.27 5.86 18.13
CA LEU A 219 8.30 6.80 18.69
C LEU A 219 7.03 6.07 19.13
N PRO A 220 6.56 6.24 20.39
CA PRO A 220 5.37 5.55 20.88
C PRO A 220 4.11 5.80 20.04
N ILE A 221 3.99 7.00 19.47
CA ILE A 221 2.85 7.35 18.60
C ILE A 221 2.80 6.49 17.33
N VAL A 222 3.95 6.05 16.81
CA VAL A 222 4.02 5.18 15.63
C VAL A 222 3.43 3.81 15.93
N LEU A 223 3.75 3.25 17.11
CA LEU A 223 3.17 2.00 17.56
C LEU A 223 1.64 2.09 17.66
N LEU A 224 1.12 3.16 18.30
CA LEU A 224 -0.32 3.34 18.48
C LEU A 224 -1.06 3.47 17.14
N GLN A 225 -0.50 4.22 16.20
CA GLN A 225 -1.13 4.46 14.89
C GLN A 225 -1.06 3.24 13.96
N THR A 226 -0.14 2.29 14.20
CA THR A 226 -0.03 1.07 13.38
C THR A 226 -1.27 0.18 13.46
N PHE A 227 -2.05 0.29 14.54
CA PHE A 227 -3.26 -0.51 14.78
C PHE A 227 -4.55 0.33 14.78
N SER A 228 -4.45 1.60 14.38
CA SER A 228 -5.58 2.54 14.33
C SER A 228 -6.02 2.74 12.89
N PHE A 229 -7.06 2.02 12.47
CA PHE A 229 -7.55 2.08 11.08
C PHE A 229 -8.30 3.35 10.76
#